data_AF-A0A969CPE8-F1
#
_entry.id   AF-A0A969CPE8-F1
#
_cell.length_a   1.000
_cell.length_b   1.000
_cell.length_c   1.000
_cell.angle_alpha   90.00
_cell.angle_beta   90.00
_cell.angle_gamma   90.00
#
_symmetry.space_group_name_H-M   'P 1'
#
loop_
_entity.id
_entity.type
_entity.pdbx_description
1 polymer ?
#
loop_
_entity_poly.entity_id
_entity_poly.type
_entity_poly.pdbx_seq_one_letter_code
_entity_poly.pdbx_strand_id
1 'polypeptide(L)'
;MEGKNNGIIKRRSQLSAAKQAILEKRLRGEHESDHKQIERVSREIKLPPSFAQQRLWFLHQLDPKSYAYNDYDALLLQGSLNIKALKQSIDEIVRRHEILRTCLQIVNGQPVQIIAPALEIPLPIVDLQHLPDTEQEAEVQRLRLENYQQPFDLAQVPLLRLTLLRLKNREYVLLVTIHHIIFDGWSQGVFIRELSILYEAFSSGQPSPLTEIHIQYADFAAWQQNWLQGKVVDSLLTYWKKQLGDNLPVLQLPTNHPSSKAKTSQEGRQTLMISKTLSQAIKKLGDSLETTLFMTLLGAFKVLLYCYTGEKDIVVGTDIANRNRIEIENLIGFFVNQLVLRSYLSEHQNFSGFLQQIRKICLEAYAHQDLPLRN
;
A
#
# COMPACT_ATOMS: atom_id res chain seq x y z
N MET A 1 25.62 18.22 -9.30
CA MET A 1 24.38 17.88 -10.05
C MET A 1 24.63 17.41 -11.49
N GLU A 2 25.83 17.57 -12.07
CA GLU A 2 26.12 17.21 -13.47
C GLU A 2 26.23 15.69 -13.74
N GLY A 3 26.61 14.88 -12.74
CA GLY A 3 26.83 13.43 -12.93
C GLY A 3 25.56 12.59 -13.14
N LYS A 4 24.41 13.01 -12.60
CA LYS A 4 23.13 12.28 -12.76
C LYS A 4 22.49 12.52 -14.14
N ASN A 5 22.70 13.70 -14.73
CA ASN A 5 22.10 14.06 -16.02
C ASN A 5 22.74 13.30 -17.19
N ASN A 6 24.06 13.09 -17.14
CA ASN A 6 24.79 12.33 -18.17
C ASN A 6 24.37 10.85 -18.24
N GLY A 7 23.98 10.23 -17.12
CA GLY A 7 23.52 8.84 -17.08
C GLY A 7 22.16 8.64 -17.75
N ILE A 8 21.26 9.62 -17.65
CA ILE A 8 19.93 9.59 -18.25
C ILE A 8 20.01 9.81 -19.77
N ILE A 9 20.84 10.77 -20.19
CA ILE A 9 21.09 11.05 -21.62
C ILE A 9 21.69 9.83 -22.33
N LYS A 10 22.66 9.16 -21.70
CA LYS A 10 23.30 7.96 -22.24
C LYS A 10 22.37 6.75 -22.32
N ARG A 11 21.40 6.61 -21.41
CA ARG A 11 20.39 5.54 -21.47
C ARG A 11 19.30 5.83 -22.50
N ARG A 12 18.96 7.11 -22.70
CA ARG A 12 17.98 7.53 -23.72
C ARG A 12 18.51 7.32 -25.14
N SER A 13 19.81 7.52 -25.38
CA SER A 13 20.44 7.25 -26.68
C SER A 13 20.57 5.76 -27.03
N GLN A 14 20.41 4.86 -26.06
CA GLN A 14 20.42 3.39 -26.27
C GLN A 14 19.03 2.81 -26.59
N LEU A 15 17.98 3.62 -26.56
CA LEU A 15 16.63 3.20 -26.94
C LEU A 15 16.48 3.19 -28.48
N SER A 16 15.71 2.23 -29.01
CA SER A 16 15.34 2.26 -30.43
C SER A 16 14.54 3.53 -30.75
N ALA A 17 14.59 3.99 -32.01
CA ALA A 17 13.88 5.20 -32.45
C ALA A 17 12.38 5.18 -32.09
N ALA A 18 11.73 4.00 -32.18
CA ALA A 18 10.34 3.81 -31.75
C ALA A 18 10.16 4.02 -30.23
N LYS A 19 11.09 3.52 -29.40
CA LYS A 19 11.06 3.72 -27.93
C LYS A 19 11.38 5.16 -27.55
N GLN A 20 12.26 5.85 -28.28
CA GLN A 20 12.54 7.28 -28.09
C GLN A 20 11.32 8.13 -28.43
N ALA A 21 10.65 7.86 -29.54
CA ALA A 21 9.43 8.57 -29.94
C ALA A 21 8.29 8.35 -28.93
N ILE A 22 8.11 7.13 -28.42
CA ILE A 22 7.12 6.84 -27.36
C ILE A 22 7.48 7.56 -26.05
N LEU A 23 8.76 7.57 -25.68
CA LEU A 23 9.23 8.28 -24.49
C LEU A 23 9.03 9.80 -24.62
N GLU A 24 9.31 10.37 -25.79
CA GLU A 24 9.09 11.78 -26.07
C GLU A 24 7.62 12.16 -26.07
N LYS A 25 6.76 11.31 -26.65
CA LYS A 25 5.30 11.49 -26.61
C LYS A 25 4.77 11.45 -25.18
N ARG A 26 5.28 10.54 -24.34
CA ARG A 26 4.95 10.46 -22.90
C ARG A 26 5.46 11.64 -22.10
N LEU A 27 6.68 12.11 -22.38
CA LEU A 27 7.27 13.30 -21.72
C LEU A 27 6.56 14.60 -22.11
N ARG A 28 5.96 14.66 -23.31
CA ARG A 28 5.15 15.79 -23.78
C ARG A 28 3.70 15.75 -23.30
N GLY A 29 3.28 14.71 -22.58
CA GLY A 29 1.89 14.56 -22.13
C GLY A 29 0.90 14.30 -23.26
N GLU A 30 1.35 13.96 -24.47
CA GLU A 30 0.50 13.67 -25.63
C GLU A 30 -0.05 12.25 -25.57
N HIS A 31 -0.76 11.92 -24.50
CA HIS A 31 -1.70 10.80 -24.52
C HIS A 31 -3.07 11.35 -24.92
N GLU A 32 -3.66 10.78 -25.98
CA GLU A 32 -5.12 10.71 -26.13
C GLU A 32 -5.65 9.83 -25.00
N SER A 33 -5.68 10.39 -23.79
CA SER A 33 -6.40 9.80 -22.68
C SER A 33 -7.34 10.89 -22.18
N ASP A 34 -8.63 10.61 -22.33
CA ASP A 34 -9.78 11.41 -21.94
C ASP A 34 -9.90 11.59 -20.40
N HIS A 35 -8.77 11.60 -19.71
CA HIS A 35 -8.67 11.58 -18.26
C HIS A 35 -8.50 13.01 -17.75
N LYS A 36 -9.62 13.62 -17.40
CA LYS A 36 -9.65 14.87 -16.65
C LYS A 36 -8.73 14.78 -15.43
N GLN A 37 -7.95 15.84 -15.23
CA GLN A 37 -7.08 16.03 -14.06
C GLN A 37 -7.89 15.89 -12.77
N ILE A 38 -7.24 15.44 -11.68
CA ILE A 38 -7.86 15.46 -10.36
C ILE A 38 -7.91 16.91 -9.88
N GLU A 39 -9.11 17.45 -9.77
CA GLU A 39 -9.35 18.82 -9.30
C GLU A 39 -9.69 18.83 -7.81
N ARG A 40 -9.36 19.93 -7.14
CA ARG A 40 -9.72 20.13 -5.73
C ARG A 40 -11.23 20.35 -5.61
N VAL A 41 -11.91 19.52 -4.84
CA VAL A 41 -13.36 19.64 -4.56
C VAL A 41 -13.61 20.52 -3.33
N SER A 42 -14.80 21.11 -3.22
CA SER A 42 -15.20 21.85 -2.01
C SER A 42 -15.17 20.92 -0.78
N ARG A 43 -14.80 21.44 0.39
CA ARG A 43 -14.87 20.72 1.67
C ARG A 43 -16.22 20.87 2.37
N GLU A 44 -17.14 21.64 1.77
CA GLU A 44 -18.49 21.88 2.28
C GLU A 44 -19.52 20.89 1.71
N ILE A 45 -19.12 20.06 0.74
CA ILE A 45 -19.97 19.01 0.18
C ILE A 45 -19.77 17.68 0.93
N LYS A 46 -20.70 16.75 0.73
CA LYS A 46 -20.53 15.37 1.17
C LYS A 46 -19.42 14.71 0.36
N LEU A 47 -18.28 14.46 1.01
CA LEU A 47 -17.13 13.83 0.38
C LEU A 47 -17.31 12.30 0.36
N PRO A 48 -17.44 11.66 -0.82
CA PRO A 48 -17.61 10.23 -0.88
C PRO A 48 -16.28 9.53 -0.54
N PRO A 49 -16.31 8.36 0.12
CA PRO A 49 -15.14 7.49 0.20
C PRO A 49 -14.77 6.92 -1.17
N SER A 50 -13.49 6.58 -1.34
CA SER A 50 -13.05 5.81 -2.51
C SER A 50 -13.67 4.41 -2.51
N PHE A 51 -13.65 3.69 -3.64
CA PHE A 51 -14.16 2.31 -3.65
C PHE A 51 -13.39 1.39 -2.72
N ALA A 52 -12.08 1.61 -2.56
CA ALA A 52 -11.23 0.86 -1.64
C ALA A 52 -11.62 1.12 -0.17
N GLN A 53 -11.89 2.39 0.17
CA GLN A 53 -12.42 2.74 1.50
C GLN A 53 -13.81 2.16 1.75
N GLN A 54 -14.72 2.17 0.75
CA GLN A 54 -16.04 1.56 0.87
C GLN A 54 -15.94 0.07 1.19
N ARG A 55 -15.03 -0.66 0.54
CA ARG A 55 -14.78 -2.07 0.81
C ARG A 55 -14.30 -2.30 2.25
N LEU A 56 -13.28 -1.57 2.71
CA LEU A 56 -12.79 -1.71 4.08
C LEU A 56 -13.83 -1.31 5.12
N TRP A 57 -14.60 -0.25 4.85
CA TRP A 57 -15.70 0.17 5.70
C TRP A 57 -16.76 -0.92 5.83
N PHE A 58 -17.17 -1.54 4.71
CA PHE A 58 -18.12 -2.66 4.74
C PHE A 58 -17.58 -3.84 5.56
N LEU A 59 -16.32 -4.22 5.37
CA LEU A 59 -15.71 -5.31 6.14
C LEU A 59 -15.64 -4.99 7.63
N HIS A 60 -15.37 -3.73 7.98
CA HIS A 60 -15.42 -3.26 9.36
C HIS A 60 -16.84 -3.32 9.94
N GLN A 61 -17.89 -3.04 9.17
CA GLN A 61 -19.28 -3.19 9.66
C GLN A 61 -19.64 -4.65 10.00
N LEU A 62 -19.03 -5.64 9.34
CA LEU A 62 -19.25 -7.06 9.65
C LEU A 62 -18.60 -7.50 10.96
N ASP A 63 -17.48 -6.87 11.34
CA ASP A 63 -16.76 -7.17 12.58
C ASP A 63 -16.07 -5.89 13.12
N PRO A 64 -16.81 -4.98 13.78
CA PRO A 64 -16.28 -3.69 14.23
C PRO A 64 -15.17 -3.81 15.29
N LYS A 65 -15.05 -4.99 15.93
CA LYS A 65 -14.01 -5.28 16.93
C LYS A 65 -12.76 -5.90 16.30
N SER A 66 -12.73 -6.08 14.98
CA SER A 66 -11.57 -6.61 14.29
C SER A 66 -10.44 -5.59 14.27
N TYR A 67 -9.23 -6.06 14.57
CA TYR A 67 -7.98 -5.32 14.39
C TYR A 67 -7.23 -5.76 13.12
N ALA A 68 -7.85 -6.58 12.26
CA ALA A 68 -7.19 -7.16 11.09
C ALA A 68 -6.72 -6.13 10.04
N TYR A 69 -7.25 -4.90 10.11
CA TYR A 69 -6.87 -3.78 9.24
C TYR A 69 -6.11 -2.68 9.98
N ASN A 70 -5.62 -2.97 11.18
CA ASN A 70 -4.61 -2.12 11.82
C ASN A 70 -3.28 -2.40 11.15
N ASP A 71 -2.67 -1.38 10.56
CA ASP A 71 -1.27 -1.41 10.16
C ASP A 71 -0.42 -0.99 11.36
N TYR A 72 0.71 -1.64 11.55
CA TYR A 72 1.56 -1.45 12.72
C TYR A 72 3.05 -1.43 12.33
N ASP A 73 3.77 -0.43 12.82
CA ASP A 73 5.21 -0.28 12.68
C ASP A 73 5.88 0.02 14.03
N ALA A 74 7.14 -0.41 14.15
CA ALA A 74 8.05 0.01 15.22
C ALA A 74 9.33 0.57 14.60
N LEU A 75 9.67 1.81 14.96
CA LEU A 75 10.89 2.48 14.53
C LEU A 75 11.87 2.53 15.71
N LEU A 76 13.01 1.86 15.58
CA LEU A 76 14.13 2.00 16.52
C LEU A 76 14.86 3.32 16.23
N LEU A 77 14.89 4.20 17.21
CA LEU A 77 15.54 5.51 17.14
C LEU A 77 16.74 5.53 18.08
N GLN A 78 17.93 5.64 17.52
CA GLN A 78 19.19 5.65 18.28
C GLN A 78 19.85 7.03 18.21
N GLY A 79 20.25 7.54 19.37
CA GLY A 79 20.91 8.83 19.51
C GLY A 79 20.15 9.80 20.41
N SER A 80 20.50 11.08 20.30
CA SER A 80 19.89 12.16 21.09
C SER A 80 18.62 12.62 20.42
N LEU A 81 17.48 12.06 20.81
CA LEU A 81 16.17 12.36 20.23
C LEU A 81 15.62 13.68 20.76
N ASN A 82 15.32 14.62 19.86
CA ASN A 82 14.55 15.82 20.17
C ASN A 82 13.06 15.50 20.08
N ILE A 83 12.47 15.10 21.20
CA ILE A 83 11.07 14.66 21.28
C ILE A 83 10.10 15.76 20.83
N LYS A 84 10.42 17.03 21.11
CA LYS A 84 9.59 18.17 20.68
C LYS A 84 9.58 18.31 19.16
N ALA A 85 10.75 18.22 18.52
CA ALA A 85 10.86 18.24 17.05
C ALA A 85 10.15 17.02 16.42
N LEU A 86 10.25 15.84 17.03
CA LEU A 86 9.52 14.65 16.60
C LEU A 86 8.00 14.89 16.61
N LYS A 87 7.47 15.39 17.73
CA LYS A 87 6.04 15.71 17.85
C LYS A 87 5.60 16.75 16.82
N GLN A 88 6.35 17.85 16.66
CA GLN A 88 6.07 18.89 15.66
C GLN A 88 6.08 18.34 14.23
N SER A 89 6.99 17.41 13.92
CA SER A 89 7.06 16.78 12.60
C SER A 89 5.80 15.98 12.29
N ILE A 90 5.31 15.22 13.27
CA ILE A 90 4.11 14.41 13.12
C ILE A 90 2.86 15.30 13.00
N ASP A 91 2.74 16.32 13.84
CA ASP A 91 1.63 17.26 13.78
C ASP A 91 1.58 17.99 12.43
N GLU A 92 2.74 18.35 11.87
CA GLU A 92 2.83 18.96 10.54
C GLU A 92 2.42 17.98 9.44
N ILE A 93 2.79 16.69 9.53
CA ILE A 93 2.30 15.66 8.59
C ILE A 93 0.78 15.53 8.67
N VAL A 94 0.20 15.48 9.88
CA VAL A 94 -1.25 15.37 10.10
C VAL A 94 -2.00 16.61 9.58
N ARG A 95 -1.40 17.80 9.74
CA ARG A 95 -1.94 19.03 9.16
C ARG A 95 -1.96 18.98 7.63
N ARG A 96 -0.84 18.58 7.02
CA ARG A 96 -0.62 18.54 5.57
C ARG A 96 -1.47 17.49 4.85
N HIS A 97 -1.67 16.33 5.45
CA HIS A 97 -2.44 15.23 4.85
C HIS A 97 -3.81 15.11 5.51
N GLU A 98 -4.85 15.63 4.84
CA GLU A 98 -6.23 15.65 5.35
C GLU A 98 -6.72 14.27 5.80
N ILE A 99 -6.27 13.22 5.12
CA ILE A 99 -6.70 11.83 5.39
C ILE A 99 -6.32 11.36 6.81
N LEU A 100 -5.24 11.89 7.41
CA LEU A 100 -4.81 11.52 8.77
C LEU A 100 -5.69 12.10 9.87
N ARG A 101 -6.54 13.07 9.51
CA ARG A 101 -7.54 13.71 10.35
C ARG A 101 -8.95 13.50 9.80
N THR A 102 -9.13 12.40 9.05
CA THR A 102 -10.41 12.00 8.45
C THR A 102 -10.97 10.78 9.16
N CYS A 103 -12.27 10.77 9.43
CA CYS A 103 -13.05 9.59 9.80
C CYS A 103 -14.19 9.36 8.79
N LEU A 104 -14.83 8.18 8.86
CA LEU A 104 -16.00 7.84 8.05
C LEU A 104 -17.26 7.79 8.89
N GLN A 105 -18.20 8.70 8.62
CA GLN A 105 -19.51 8.73 9.27
C GLN A 105 -20.62 8.35 8.30
N ILE A 106 -21.77 7.91 8.82
CA ILE A 106 -22.94 7.60 8.00
C ILE A 106 -23.81 8.85 7.90
N VAL A 107 -24.08 9.30 6.69
CA VAL A 107 -25.05 10.37 6.41
C VAL A 107 -26.04 9.87 5.37
N ASN A 108 -27.32 9.84 5.72
CA ASN A 108 -28.41 9.30 4.88
C ASN A 108 -28.13 7.85 4.41
N GLY A 109 -27.62 7.00 5.29
CA GLY A 109 -27.35 5.59 5.00
C GLY A 109 -26.13 5.34 4.11
N GLN A 110 -25.32 6.35 3.81
CA GLN A 110 -24.09 6.22 3.03
C GLN A 110 -22.87 6.69 3.84
N PRO A 111 -21.72 5.99 3.75
CA PRO A 111 -20.50 6.46 4.37
C PRO A 111 -19.99 7.73 3.67
N VAL A 112 -19.57 8.72 4.45
CA VAL A 112 -18.97 9.97 3.98
C VAL A 112 -17.69 10.25 4.76
N GLN A 113 -16.71 10.86 4.08
CA GLN A 113 -15.47 11.32 4.71
C GLN A 113 -15.75 12.62 5.47
N ILE A 114 -15.42 12.63 6.77
CA ILE A 114 -15.47 13.82 7.63
C ILE A 114 -14.05 14.20 8.00
N ILE A 115 -13.63 15.38 7.56
CA ILE A 115 -12.25 15.88 7.73
C ILE A 115 -12.26 16.90 8.87
N ALA A 116 -11.61 16.59 9.99
CA ALA A 116 -11.48 17.52 11.11
C ALA A 116 -10.58 18.70 10.72
N PRO A 117 -10.95 19.98 10.94
CA PRO A 117 -10.17 21.14 10.49
C PRO A 117 -8.73 21.16 11.01
N ALA A 118 -8.55 20.72 12.26
CA ALA A 118 -7.27 20.52 12.91
C ALA A 118 -7.37 19.29 13.82
N LEU A 119 -6.24 18.63 14.06
CA LEU A 119 -6.15 17.48 14.95
C LEU A 119 -4.73 17.40 15.51
N GLU A 120 -4.61 17.38 16.83
CA GLU A 120 -3.36 17.07 17.51
C GLU A 120 -3.33 15.58 17.85
N ILE A 121 -2.25 14.90 17.46
CA ILE A 121 -2.09 13.48 17.79
C ILE A 121 -1.32 13.34 19.11
N PRO A 122 -1.85 12.64 20.12
CA PRO A 122 -1.10 12.36 21.34
C PRO A 122 0.18 11.56 21.05
N LEU A 123 1.26 11.89 21.76
CA LEU A 123 2.51 11.11 21.77
C LEU A 123 2.88 10.77 23.22
N PRO A 124 2.16 9.83 23.86
CA PRO A 124 2.53 9.34 25.19
C PRO A 124 3.94 8.78 25.20
N ILE A 125 4.67 9.04 26.28
CA ILE A 125 6.02 8.54 26.50
C ILE A 125 5.95 7.53 27.64
N VAL A 126 6.38 6.30 27.36
CA VAL A 126 6.49 5.24 28.36
C VAL A 126 7.96 5.02 28.67
N ASP A 127 8.35 5.26 29.92
CA ASP A 127 9.72 5.07 30.38
C ASP A 127 9.94 3.62 30.84
N LEU A 128 10.77 2.88 30.11
CA LEU A 128 11.14 1.50 30.41
C LEU A 128 12.57 1.39 30.95
N GLN A 129 13.27 2.50 31.17
CA GLN A 129 14.68 2.51 31.60
C GLN A 129 14.90 1.86 32.98
N HIS A 130 13.84 1.71 33.77
CA HIS A 130 13.87 1.09 35.08
C HIS A 130 13.88 -0.46 35.03
N LEU A 131 13.55 -1.05 33.87
CA LEU A 131 13.51 -2.50 33.68
C LEU A 131 14.87 -3.05 33.19
N PRO A 132 15.24 -4.29 33.56
CA PRO A 132 16.35 -5.02 32.93
C PRO A 132 16.13 -5.24 31.42
N ASP A 133 17.21 -5.31 30.63
CA ASP A 133 17.16 -5.43 29.15
C ASP A 133 16.23 -6.57 28.65
N THR A 134 16.24 -7.74 29.30
CA THR A 134 15.37 -8.88 28.93
C THR A 134 13.89 -8.62 29.19
N GLU A 135 13.57 -7.87 30.25
CA GLU A 135 12.20 -7.48 30.58
C GLU A 135 11.74 -6.32 29.69
N GLN A 136 12.65 -5.41 29.31
CA GLN A 136 12.37 -4.34 28.35
C GLN A 136 11.92 -4.91 27.01
N GLU A 137 12.62 -5.90 26.46
CA GLU A 137 12.25 -6.48 25.17
C GLU A 137 10.85 -7.12 25.24
N ALA A 138 10.57 -7.91 26.29
CA ALA A 138 9.26 -8.52 26.51
C ALA A 138 8.16 -7.45 26.64
N GLU A 139 8.43 -6.37 27.37
CA GLU A 139 7.46 -5.28 27.57
C GLU A 139 7.21 -4.48 26.30
N VAL A 140 8.25 -4.23 25.48
CA VAL A 140 8.10 -3.66 24.13
C VAL A 140 7.19 -4.53 23.28
N GLN A 141 7.38 -5.86 23.27
CA GLN A 141 6.50 -6.77 22.52
C GLN A 141 5.06 -6.74 23.04
N ARG A 142 4.87 -6.70 24.37
CA ARG A 142 3.55 -6.62 25.00
C ARG A 142 2.82 -5.35 24.60
N LEU A 143 3.45 -4.19 24.77
CA LEU A 143 2.88 -2.88 24.43
C LEU A 143 2.59 -2.74 22.94
N ARG A 144 3.47 -3.28 22.09
CA ARG A 144 3.24 -3.38 20.64
C ARG A 144 1.99 -4.19 20.33
N LEU A 145 1.86 -5.39 20.92
CA LEU A 145 0.72 -6.26 20.67
C LEU A 145 -0.58 -5.62 21.15
N GLU A 146 -0.56 -4.98 22.31
CA GLU A 146 -1.70 -4.24 22.87
C GLU A 146 -2.14 -3.11 21.93
N ASN A 147 -1.20 -2.30 21.43
CA ASN A 147 -1.48 -1.24 20.46
C ASN A 147 -2.04 -1.78 19.14
N TYR A 148 -1.48 -2.89 18.64
CA TYR A 148 -1.95 -3.53 17.40
C TYR A 148 -3.36 -4.10 17.54
N GLN A 149 -3.66 -4.78 18.65
CA GLN A 149 -4.92 -5.49 18.86
C GLN A 149 -6.10 -4.59 19.25
N GLN A 150 -5.84 -3.37 19.70
CA GLN A 150 -6.90 -2.44 20.06
C GLN A 150 -7.61 -1.93 18.77
N PRO A 151 -8.92 -2.18 18.58
CA PRO A 151 -9.63 -1.74 17.37
C PRO A 151 -9.74 -0.21 17.28
N PHE A 152 -9.93 0.30 16.06
CA PHE A 152 -10.32 1.70 15.82
C PHE A 152 -11.82 1.81 15.58
N ASP A 153 -12.44 2.88 16.10
CA ASP A 153 -13.78 3.30 15.66
C ASP A 153 -13.64 4.19 14.43
N LEU A 154 -14.09 3.69 13.27
CA LEU A 154 -13.97 4.42 12.00
C LEU A 154 -14.76 5.72 11.95
N ALA A 155 -15.71 5.94 12.86
CA ALA A 155 -16.51 7.16 12.94
C ALA A 155 -15.81 8.29 13.72
N GLN A 156 -14.67 8.01 14.37
CA GLN A 156 -13.96 8.94 15.23
C GLN A 156 -12.50 9.11 14.83
N VAL A 157 -12.00 10.34 14.93
CA VAL A 157 -10.57 10.64 14.80
C VAL A 157 -9.91 10.59 16.18
N PRO A 158 -8.60 10.28 16.26
CA PRO A 158 -7.70 9.88 15.17
C PRO A 158 -7.81 8.38 14.82
N LEU A 159 -7.60 8.05 13.54
CA LEU A 159 -7.37 6.67 13.09
C LEU A 159 -5.88 6.29 13.09
N LEU A 160 -5.11 6.97 13.93
CA LEU A 160 -3.66 6.86 14.14
C LEU A 160 -3.38 6.93 15.65
N ARG A 161 -2.55 6.03 16.16
CA ARG A 161 -2.03 6.01 17.52
C ARG A 161 -0.51 5.95 17.50
N LEU A 162 0.09 6.65 18.44
CA LEU A 162 1.53 6.73 18.61
C LEU A 162 1.89 6.44 20.06
N THR A 163 3.01 5.79 20.30
CA THR A 163 3.61 5.67 21.63
C THR A 163 5.12 5.70 21.50
N LEU A 164 5.78 6.57 22.26
CA LEU A 164 7.24 6.60 22.33
C LEU A 164 7.71 5.81 23.56
N LEU A 165 8.36 4.68 23.33
CA LEU A 165 9.00 3.90 24.39
C LEU A 165 10.44 4.41 24.57
N ARG A 166 10.81 4.77 25.79
CA ARG A 166 12.18 5.14 26.14
C ARG A 166 12.86 3.94 26.79
N LEU A 167 13.80 3.33 26.08
CA LEU A 167 14.49 2.13 26.54
C LEU A 167 15.76 2.48 27.32
N LYS A 168 16.54 3.43 26.80
CA LYS A 168 17.79 3.92 27.39
C LYS A 168 17.93 5.42 27.11
N ASN A 169 18.99 6.06 27.65
CA ASN A 169 19.21 7.50 27.48
C ASN A 169 19.22 7.94 26.01
N ARG A 170 19.67 7.06 25.10
CA ARG A 170 19.81 7.32 23.67
C ARG A 170 19.19 6.25 22.79
N GLU A 171 18.18 5.55 23.31
CA GLU A 171 17.50 4.47 22.60
C GLU A 171 16.01 4.51 22.87
N TYR A 172 15.24 4.63 21.79
CA TYR A 172 13.79 4.78 21.82
C TYR A 172 13.16 3.88 20.77
N VAL A 173 11.92 3.48 21.00
CA VAL A 173 11.07 2.82 20.00
C VAL A 173 9.81 3.65 19.81
N LEU A 174 9.60 4.15 18.60
CA LEU A 174 8.32 4.78 18.24
C LEU A 174 7.40 3.70 17.68
N LEU A 175 6.34 3.39 18.42
CA LEU A 175 5.23 2.57 17.97
C LEU A 175 4.27 3.44 17.17
N VAL A 176 3.92 2.98 15.97
CA VAL A 176 2.94 3.63 15.09
C VAL A 176 1.87 2.60 14.76
N THR A 177 0.61 2.90 15.04
CA THR A 177 -0.51 2.04 14.63
C THR A 177 -1.54 2.89 13.92
N ILE A 178 -1.91 2.52 12.70
CA ILE A 178 -2.79 3.31 11.84
C ILE A 178 -3.77 2.40 11.13
N HIS A 179 -5.02 2.82 10.97
CA HIS A 179 -6.00 2.00 10.27
C HIS A 179 -5.77 2.05 8.75
N HIS A 180 -5.77 0.89 8.08
CA HIS A 180 -5.54 0.80 6.63
C HIS A 180 -6.49 1.64 5.79
N ILE A 181 -7.67 1.99 6.29
CA ILE A 181 -8.63 2.86 5.58
C ILE A 181 -8.10 4.26 5.25
N ILE A 182 -7.06 4.71 5.95
CA ILE A 182 -6.37 5.98 5.72
C ILE A 182 -4.89 5.83 5.34
N PHE A 183 -4.40 4.59 5.16
CA PHE A 183 -2.97 4.33 5.01
C PHE A 183 -2.65 3.03 4.25
N ASP A 184 -1.60 3.05 3.45
CA ASP A 184 -1.08 1.87 2.76
C ASP A 184 0.46 1.83 2.78
N GLY A 185 1.05 0.73 2.32
CA GLY A 185 2.50 0.57 2.30
C GLY A 185 3.25 1.64 1.49
N TRP A 186 2.60 2.25 0.49
CA TRP A 186 3.19 3.39 -0.23
C TRP A 186 3.19 4.66 0.63
N SER A 187 2.10 4.89 1.37
CA SER A 187 1.96 5.98 2.34
C SER A 187 3.01 5.88 3.45
N GLN A 188 3.42 4.68 3.85
CA GLN A 188 4.53 4.47 4.78
C GLN A 188 5.82 5.13 4.29
N GLY A 189 6.16 4.94 3.01
CA GLY A 189 7.33 5.58 2.41
C GLY A 189 7.23 7.11 2.38
N VAL A 190 6.03 7.64 2.10
CA VAL A 190 5.78 9.09 2.15
C VAL A 190 5.93 9.62 3.58
N PHE A 191 5.32 8.95 4.56
CA PHE A 191 5.35 9.32 5.98
C PHE A 191 6.78 9.37 6.52
N ILE A 192 7.56 8.30 6.32
CA ILE A 192 8.95 8.23 6.81
C ILE A 192 9.84 9.30 6.16
N ARG A 193 9.65 9.55 4.85
CA ARG A 193 10.40 10.58 4.13
C ARG A 193 10.08 11.98 4.68
N GLU A 194 8.80 12.33 4.81
CA GLU A 194 8.39 13.62 5.34
C GLU A 194 8.80 13.79 6.82
N LEU A 195 8.67 12.73 7.62
CA LEU A 195 9.09 12.72 9.02
C LEU A 195 10.58 13.06 9.15
N SER A 196 11.41 12.46 8.30
CA SER A 196 12.86 12.71 8.30
C SER A 196 13.18 14.17 7.96
N ILE A 197 12.55 14.71 6.91
CA ILE A 197 12.77 16.10 6.44
C ILE A 197 12.31 17.11 7.50
N LEU A 198 11.12 16.91 8.07
CA LEU A 198 10.54 17.79 9.06
C LEU A 198 11.30 17.73 10.38
N TYR A 199 11.74 16.55 10.80
CA TYR A 199 12.50 16.38 12.02
C TYR A 199 13.84 17.11 11.94
N GLU A 200 14.53 17.05 10.81
CA GLU A 200 15.76 17.82 10.56
C GLU A 200 15.49 19.33 10.70
N ALA A 201 14.48 19.85 9.99
CA ALA A 201 14.15 21.28 10.02
C ALA A 201 13.78 21.76 11.44
N PHE A 202 12.84 21.09 12.11
CA PHE A 202 12.37 21.49 13.44
C PHE A 202 13.44 21.28 14.52
N SER A 203 14.30 20.27 14.40
CA SER A 203 15.44 20.10 15.32
C SER A 203 16.45 21.24 15.21
N SER A 204 16.55 21.87 14.05
CA SER A 204 17.38 23.07 13.80
C SER A 204 16.63 24.39 13.98
N GLY A 205 15.38 24.35 14.50
CA GLY A 205 14.56 25.55 14.70
C GLY A 205 14.10 26.23 13.40
N GLN A 206 14.16 25.52 12.27
CA GLN A 206 13.69 26.00 10.96
C GLN A 206 12.21 25.60 10.74
N PRO A 207 11.46 26.36 9.93
CA PRO A 207 10.10 25.98 9.54
C PRO A 207 10.10 24.77 8.59
N SER A 208 8.91 24.20 8.36
CA SER A 208 8.69 23.13 7.38
C SER A 208 9.19 23.55 5.98
N PRO A 209 10.11 22.80 5.36
CA PRO A 209 10.58 23.08 4.00
C PRO A 209 9.69 22.43 2.91
N LEU A 210 8.65 21.68 3.31
CA LEU A 210 7.82 20.92 2.39
C LEU A 210 6.75 21.82 1.74
N THR A 211 6.67 21.78 0.41
CA THR A 211 5.63 22.48 -0.35
C THR A 211 4.23 21.99 0.01
N GLU A 212 3.24 22.88 0.04
CA GLU A 212 1.84 22.50 0.28
C GLU A 212 1.28 21.55 -0.78
N ILE A 213 0.36 20.69 -0.37
CA ILE A 213 -0.24 19.68 -1.23
C ILE A 213 -1.54 20.22 -1.83
N HIS A 214 -1.57 20.36 -3.16
CA HIS A 214 -2.68 21.00 -3.87
C HIS A 214 -3.96 20.15 -3.90
N ILE A 215 -3.81 18.83 -4.10
CA ILE A 215 -4.89 17.84 -4.04
C ILE A 215 -4.72 16.94 -2.83
N GLN A 216 -5.81 16.37 -2.35
CA GLN A 216 -5.86 15.51 -1.16
C GLN A 216 -6.61 14.23 -1.50
N TYR A 217 -6.57 13.26 -0.58
CA TYR A 217 -7.20 11.96 -0.81
C TYR A 217 -8.71 12.07 -1.13
N ALA A 218 -9.42 13.00 -0.48
CA ALA A 218 -10.84 13.24 -0.75
C ALA A 218 -11.11 13.72 -2.20
N ASP A 219 -10.18 14.47 -2.79
CA ASP A 219 -10.26 14.93 -4.19
C ASP A 219 -10.12 13.73 -5.14
N PHE A 220 -9.16 12.84 -4.86
CA PHE A 220 -9.00 11.58 -5.58
C PHE A 220 -10.25 10.71 -5.46
N ALA A 221 -10.81 10.55 -4.26
CA ALA A 221 -11.99 9.73 -4.03
C ALA A 221 -13.20 10.25 -4.83
N ALA A 222 -13.44 11.56 -4.80
CA ALA A 222 -14.51 12.19 -5.58
C ALA A 222 -14.28 12.05 -7.09
N TRP A 223 -13.05 12.28 -7.56
CA TRP A 223 -12.67 12.06 -8.96
C TRP A 223 -12.90 10.60 -9.39
N GLN A 224 -12.50 9.63 -8.56
CA GLN A 224 -12.63 8.20 -8.87
C GLN A 224 -14.09 7.80 -9.05
N GLN A 225 -14.98 8.27 -8.16
CA GLN A 225 -16.43 8.00 -8.26
C GLN A 225 -17.02 8.55 -9.56
N ASN A 226 -16.60 9.76 -9.98
CA ASN A 226 -17.12 10.41 -11.19
C ASN A 226 -16.52 9.86 -12.49
N TRP A 227 -15.27 9.42 -12.47
CA TRP A 227 -14.58 8.89 -13.65
C TRP A 227 -14.98 7.43 -13.91
N LEU A 228 -15.10 6.62 -12.85
CA LEU A 228 -15.37 5.20 -12.96
C LEU A 228 -16.88 4.92 -13.08
N GLN A 229 -17.46 5.34 -14.20
CA GLN A 229 -18.87 5.13 -14.55
C GLN A 229 -19.07 4.98 -16.06
N GLY A 230 -20.25 4.49 -16.46
CA GLY A 230 -20.61 4.30 -17.87
C GLY A 230 -19.61 3.41 -18.63
N LYS A 231 -19.24 3.84 -19.84
CA LYS A 231 -18.40 3.05 -20.77
C LYS A 231 -17.05 2.62 -20.19
N VAL A 232 -16.47 3.41 -19.28
CA VAL A 232 -15.18 3.09 -18.63
C VAL A 232 -15.32 1.81 -17.81
N VAL A 233 -16.32 1.77 -16.93
CA VAL A 233 -16.63 0.58 -16.10
C VAL A 233 -16.98 -0.61 -16.97
N ASP A 234 -17.80 -0.43 -17.99
CA ASP A 234 -18.24 -1.53 -18.86
C ASP A 234 -17.07 -2.20 -19.59
N SER A 235 -16.10 -1.40 -20.07
CA SER A 235 -14.88 -1.90 -20.70
C SER A 235 -14.03 -2.70 -19.73
N LEU A 236 -13.81 -2.18 -18.52
CA LEU A 236 -13.05 -2.86 -17.48
C LEU A 236 -13.73 -4.18 -17.05
N LEU A 237 -15.04 -4.15 -16.84
CA LEU A 237 -15.83 -5.34 -16.48
C LEU A 237 -15.79 -6.41 -17.55
N THR A 238 -15.82 -6.02 -18.83
CA THR A 238 -15.77 -6.96 -19.95
C THR A 238 -14.45 -7.74 -19.94
N TYR A 239 -13.32 -7.06 -19.71
CA TYR A 239 -12.03 -7.73 -19.56
C TYR A 239 -12.05 -8.71 -18.38
N TRP A 240 -12.44 -8.26 -17.19
CA TRP A 240 -12.39 -9.10 -15.99
C TRP A 240 -13.36 -10.28 -16.04
N LYS A 241 -14.56 -10.11 -16.58
CA LYS A 241 -15.50 -11.22 -16.80
C LYS A 241 -14.92 -12.26 -17.76
N LYS A 242 -14.28 -11.83 -18.85
CA LYS A 242 -13.61 -12.74 -19.78
C LYS A 242 -12.43 -13.46 -19.13
N GLN A 243 -11.63 -12.76 -18.33
CA GLN A 243 -10.42 -13.31 -17.70
C GLN A 243 -10.75 -14.30 -16.57
N LEU A 244 -11.80 -14.02 -15.79
CA LEU A 244 -12.18 -14.83 -14.63
C LEU A 244 -13.23 -15.90 -14.95
N GLY A 245 -14.00 -15.73 -16.04
CA GLY A 245 -15.05 -16.67 -16.43
C GLY A 245 -16.12 -16.85 -15.35
N ASP A 246 -16.94 -17.89 -15.51
CA ASP A 246 -18.07 -18.16 -14.60
C ASP A 246 -17.71 -19.08 -13.43
N ASN A 247 -16.56 -19.74 -13.50
CA ASN A 247 -16.09 -20.67 -12.47
C ASN A 247 -14.61 -20.44 -12.16
N LEU A 248 -14.34 -20.10 -10.90
CA LEU A 248 -12.99 -19.96 -10.35
C LEU A 248 -12.66 -21.21 -9.52
N PRO A 249 -11.52 -21.87 -9.78
CA PRO A 249 -11.11 -23.03 -9.00
C PRO A 249 -10.83 -22.65 -7.55
N VAL A 250 -11.25 -23.49 -6.61
CA VAL A 250 -10.86 -23.40 -5.20
C VAL A 250 -9.61 -24.25 -5.01
N LEU A 251 -8.50 -23.58 -4.69
CA LEU A 251 -7.22 -24.28 -4.49
C LEU A 251 -7.23 -25.04 -3.16
N GLN A 252 -7.12 -26.36 -3.22
CA GLN A 252 -7.05 -27.23 -2.04
C GLN A 252 -5.60 -27.42 -1.59
N LEU A 253 -5.15 -26.59 -0.65
CA LEU A 253 -3.81 -26.72 -0.08
C LEU A 253 -3.75 -27.92 0.89
N PRO A 254 -2.60 -28.61 0.99
CA PRO A 254 -2.42 -29.66 1.98
C PRO A 254 -2.37 -29.04 3.38
N THR A 255 -3.46 -29.19 4.13
CA THR A 255 -3.60 -28.65 5.50
C THR A 255 -3.57 -29.78 6.53
N ASN A 256 -2.90 -29.54 7.66
CA ASN A 256 -2.85 -30.50 8.79
C ASN A 256 -4.18 -30.63 9.55
N HIS A 257 -5.11 -29.69 9.35
CA HIS A 257 -6.42 -29.67 10.01
C HIS A 257 -7.54 -29.38 9.01
N PRO A 258 -8.76 -29.93 9.19
CA PRO A 258 -9.90 -29.63 8.33
C PRO A 258 -10.28 -28.13 8.42
N SER A 259 -10.56 -27.51 7.28
CA SER A 259 -10.91 -26.08 7.17
C SER A 259 -12.22 -25.67 7.88
N SER A 260 -12.98 -26.60 8.48
CA SER A 260 -14.34 -26.35 9.00
C SER A 260 -14.41 -25.74 10.41
N LYS A 261 -13.28 -25.55 11.10
CA LYS A 261 -13.27 -24.87 12.41
C LYS A 261 -13.04 -23.38 12.21
N ALA A 262 -14.08 -22.61 12.51
CA ALA A 262 -14.10 -21.16 12.49
C ALA A 262 -12.82 -20.54 13.09
N LYS A 263 -12.24 -19.58 12.34
CA LYS A 263 -11.31 -18.52 12.78
C LYS A 263 -10.53 -18.82 14.07
N THR A 264 -9.63 -19.79 14.05
CA THR A 264 -8.52 -19.76 15.02
C THR A 264 -7.55 -18.68 14.55
N SER A 265 -7.56 -17.54 15.23
CA SER A 265 -6.69 -16.38 15.04
C SER A 265 -5.22 -16.64 15.42
N GLN A 266 -4.74 -17.87 15.21
CA GLN A 266 -3.34 -18.22 15.37
C GLN A 266 -2.67 -18.11 13.99
N GLU A 267 -2.01 -16.99 13.78
CA GLU A 267 -1.19 -16.75 12.61
C GLU A 267 0.25 -17.18 12.91
N GLY A 268 0.89 -17.86 11.95
CA GLY A 268 2.30 -18.22 12.02
C GLY A 268 3.06 -17.54 10.89
N ARG A 269 4.23 -16.97 11.19
CA ARG A 269 5.12 -16.39 10.17
C ARG A 269 6.41 -17.18 10.11
N GLN A 270 6.76 -17.63 8.91
CA GLN A 270 8.06 -18.23 8.61
C GLN A 270 8.76 -17.38 7.56
N THR A 271 10.02 -17.05 7.80
CA THR A 271 10.84 -16.24 6.90
C THR A 271 11.93 -17.11 6.30
N LEU A 272 11.97 -17.17 4.97
CA LEU A 272 13.04 -17.85 4.23
C LEU A 272 13.95 -16.82 3.56
N MET A 273 15.25 -16.91 3.82
CA MET A 273 16.24 -16.06 3.16
C MET A 273 16.70 -16.70 1.85
N ILE A 274 16.52 -15.98 0.73
CA ILE A 274 17.08 -16.35 -0.57
C ILE A 274 18.52 -15.84 -0.63
N SER A 275 19.48 -16.72 -0.89
CA SER A 275 20.90 -16.34 -0.98
C SER A 275 21.13 -15.28 -2.06
N LYS A 276 22.16 -14.44 -1.86
CA LYS A 276 22.52 -13.39 -2.83
C LYS A 276 22.74 -13.96 -4.24
N THR A 277 23.42 -15.10 -4.33
CA THR A 277 23.68 -15.81 -5.58
C THR A 277 22.38 -16.21 -6.28
N LEU A 278 21.44 -16.81 -5.54
CA LEU A 278 20.15 -17.22 -6.10
C LEU A 278 19.29 -16.00 -6.49
N SER A 279 19.24 -14.96 -5.66
CA SER A 279 18.52 -13.72 -5.97
C SER A 279 19.04 -13.07 -7.27
N GLN A 280 20.35 -13.05 -7.47
CA GLN A 280 20.97 -12.55 -8.70
C GLN A 280 20.64 -13.43 -9.91
N ALA A 281 20.64 -14.76 -9.76
CA ALA A 281 20.26 -15.67 -10.82
C ALA A 281 18.79 -15.50 -11.23
N ILE A 282 17.87 -15.37 -10.27
CA ILE A 282 16.44 -15.11 -10.52
C ILE A 282 16.24 -13.79 -11.26
N LYS A 283 16.94 -12.72 -10.85
CA LYS A 283 16.90 -11.42 -11.54
C LYS A 283 17.38 -11.53 -12.98
N LYS A 284 18.53 -12.18 -13.21
CA LYS A 284 19.08 -12.41 -14.56
C LYS A 284 18.11 -13.21 -15.44
N LEU A 285 17.47 -14.23 -14.89
CA LEU A 285 16.45 -15.00 -15.62
C LEU A 285 15.28 -14.09 -16.04
N GLY A 286 14.76 -13.29 -15.10
CA GLY A 286 13.71 -12.32 -15.40
C GLY A 286 14.12 -11.33 -16.50
N ASP A 287 15.30 -10.73 -16.38
CA ASP A 287 15.84 -9.81 -17.37
C ASP A 287 15.96 -10.47 -18.76
N SER A 288 16.44 -11.72 -18.83
CA SER A 288 16.59 -12.46 -20.09
C SER A 288 15.27 -12.81 -20.80
N LEU A 289 14.18 -12.87 -20.02
CA LEU A 289 12.83 -13.13 -20.51
C LEU A 289 11.97 -11.85 -20.52
N GLU A 290 12.60 -10.70 -20.29
CA GLU A 290 11.93 -9.40 -20.20
C GLU A 290 10.75 -9.38 -19.20
N THR A 291 10.85 -10.16 -18.12
CA THR A 291 9.88 -10.17 -17.03
C THR A 291 10.43 -9.42 -15.82
N THR A 292 9.55 -8.85 -15.00
CA THR A 292 9.96 -8.26 -13.72
C THR A 292 10.27 -9.35 -12.70
N LEU A 293 11.02 -9.00 -11.64
CA LEU A 293 11.23 -9.92 -10.51
C LEU A 293 9.90 -10.42 -9.92
N PHE A 294 8.89 -9.56 -9.85
CA PHE A 294 7.53 -9.94 -9.42
C PHE A 294 6.95 -11.03 -10.32
N MET A 295 6.96 -10.85 -11.65
CA MET A 295 6.42 -11.84 -12.59
C MET A 295 7.17 -13.17 -12.50
N THR A 296 8.50 -13.12 -12.36
CA THR A 296 9.34 -14.33 -12.22
C THR A 296 9.00 -15.10 -10.93
N LEU A 297 8.88 -14.40 -9.80
CA LEU A 297 8.52 -15.02 -8.52
C LEU A 297 7.07 -15.49 -8.50
N LEU A 298 6.14 -14.77 -9.13
CA LEU A 298 4.75 -15.21 -9.29
C LEU A 298 4.67 -16.50 -10.10
N GLY A 299 5.42 -16.61 -11.20
CA GLY A 299 5.52 -17.84 -11.98
C GLY A 299 6.06 -19.00 -11.15
N ALA A 300 7.17 -18.79 -10.42
CA ALA A 300 7.73 -19.80 -9.53
C ALA A 300 6.75 -20.21 -8.41
N PHE A 301 6.04 -19.25 -7.83
CA PHE A 301 5.03 -19.48 -6.80
C PHE A 301 3.86 -20.31 -7.34
N LYS A 302 3.36 -20.02 -8.53
CA LYS A 302 2.29 -20.83 -9.15
C LYS A 302 2.75 -22.24 -9.50
N VAL A 303 3.99 -22.42 -9.95
CA VAL A 303 4.57 -23.76 -10.12
C VAL A 303 4.65 -24.49 -8.77
N LEU A 304 5.03 -23.80 -7.70
CA LEU A 304 5.02 -24.39 -6.35
C LEU A 304 3.61 -24.87 -5.96
N LEU A 305 2.59 -24.03 -6.15
CA LEU A 305 1.19 -24.39 -5.88
C LEU A 305 0.75 -25.61 -6.71
N TYR A 306 1.11 -25.67 -7.99
CA TYR A 306 0.90 -26.85 -8.83
C TYR A 306 1.58 -28.09 -8.26
N CYS A 307 2.85 -28.01 -7.85
CA CYS A 307 3.57 -29.14 -7.27
C CYS A 307 2.91 -29.69 -5.98
N TYR A 308 2.27 -28.83 -5.19
CA TYR A 308 1.57 -29.25 -3.97
C TYR A 308 0.17 -29.84 -4.22
N THR A 309 -0.52 -29.40 -5.28
CA THR A 309 -1.95 -29.65 -5.45
C THR A 309 -2.30 -30.47 -6.69
N GLY A 310 -1.43 -30.50 -7.70
CA GLY A 310 -1.72 -31.04 -9.03
C GLY A 310 -2.65 -30.15 -9.88
N GLU A 311 -3.16 -29.05 -9.32
CA GLU A 311 -4.13 -28.17 -10.00
C GLU A 311 -3.46 -27.29 -11.06
N LYS A 312 -3.98 -27.36 -12.29
CA LYS A 312 -3.41 -26.63 -13.44
C LYS A 312 -3.95 -25.21 -13.58
N ASP A 313 -5.17 -24.96 -13.13
CA ASP A 313 -5.82 -23.66 -13.17
C ASP A 313 -5.59 -22.93 -11.84
N ILE A 314 -4.64 -22.00 -11.85
CA ILE A 314 -4.16 -21.34 -10.63
C ILE A 314 -4.50 -19.86 -10.65
N VAL A 315 -5.30 -19.49 -9.66
CA VAL A 315 -5.72 -18.12 -9.37
C VAL A 315 -4.94 -17.61 -8.15
N VAL A 316 -4.26 -16.48 -8.31
CA VAL A 316 -3.53 -15.82 -7.21
C VAL A 316 -3.98 -14.36 -7.14
N GLY A 317 -4.43 -13.92 -5.97
CA GLY A 317 -4.65 -12.51 -5.67
C GLY A 317 -3.33 -11.79 -5.43
N THR A 318 -3.19 -10.56 -5.90
CA THR A 318 -2.06 -9.68 -5.60
C THR A 318 -2.54 -8.28 -5.30
N ASP A 319 -1.95 -7.66 -4.29
CA ASP A 319 -2.11 -6.23 -4.05
C ASP A 319 -1.29 -5.43 -5.06
N ILE A 320 -1.81 -4.28 -5.47
CA ILE A 320 -1.13 -3.28 -6.27
C ILE A 320 -1.26 -1.92 -5.61
N ALA A 321 -0.24 -1.06 -5.75
CA ALA A 321 -0.27 0.28 -5.18
C ALA A 321 -1.38 1.16 -5.78
N ASN A 322 -1.79 0.90 -7.03
CA ASN A 322 -2.84 1.63 -7.75
C ASN A 322 -2.61 3.16 -7.78
N ARG A 323 -1.34 3.55 -7.87
CA ARG A 323 -0.87 4.94 -8.01
C ARG A 323 -0.31 5.13 -9.41
N ASN A 324 -1.19 5.12 -10.40
CA ASN A 324 -0.86 5.25 -11.82
C ASN A 324 -0.80 6.71 -12.31
N ARG A 325 -0.84 7.68 -11.38
CA ARG A 325 -0.89 9.12 -11.63
C ARG A 325 0.09 9.85 -10.73
N ILE A 326 0.83 10.80 -11.30
CA ILE A 326 1.87 11.55 -10.57
C ILE A 326 1.27 12.40 -9.44
N GLU A 327 0.04 12.88 -9.64
CA GLU A 327 -0.67 13.75 -8.71
C GLU A 327 -0.93 13.06 -7.36
N ILE A 328 -1.06 11.74 -7.35
CA ILE A 328 -1.37 10.94 -6.14
C ILE A 328 -0.16 10.21 -5.55
N GLU A 329 1.03 10.26 -6.19
CA GLU A 329 2.21 9.53 -5.72
C GLU A 329 2.69 9.97 -4.33
N ASN A 330 2.52 11.26 -4.01
CA ASN A 330 2.98 11.85 -2.75
C ASN A 330 1.87 11.99 -1.70
N LEU A 331 0.68 11.46 -1.95
CA LEU A 331 -0.42 11.51 -0.98
C LEU A 331 -0.35 10.36 0.00
N ILE A 332 -0.61 10.63 1.27
CA ILE A 332 -0.99 9.57 2.21
C ILE A 332 -2.46 9.19 1.95
N GLY A 333 -2.79 7.90 2.07
CA GLY A 333 -4.14 7.38 1.93
C GLY A 333 -4.17 5.92 1.49
N PHE A 334 -5.36 5.32 1.41
CA PHE A 334 -5.53 3.92 1.00
C PHE A 334 -5.80 3.80 -0.49
N PHE A 335 -4.77 3.59 -1.31
CA PHE A 335 -4.96 3.47 -2.77
C PHE A 335 -5.00 2.02 -3.23
N VAL A 336 -4.46 1.10 -2.42
CA VAL A 336 -4.29 -0.31 -2.78
C VAL A 336 -5.55 -0.92 -3.39
N ASN A 337 -5.36 -1.58 -4.52
CA ASN A 337 -6.37 -2.43 -5.13
C ASN A 337 -5.84 -3.87 -5.22
N GLN A 338 -6.75 -4.83 -5.38
CA GLN A 338 -6.44 -6.25 -5.49
C GLN A 338 -6.74 -6.75 -6.90
N LEU A 339 -5.76 -7.37 -7.55
CA LEU A 339 -5.90 -8.00 -8.85
C LEU A 339 -5.94 -9.52 -8.70
N VAL A 340 -6.79 -10.17 -9.49
CA VAL A 340 -6.94 -11.63 -9.50
C VAL A 340 -6.26 -12.18 -10.75
N LEU A 341 -5.09 -12.78 -10.57
CA LEU A 341 -4.26 -13.27 -11.67
C LEU A 341 -4.52 -14.77 -11.87
N ARG A 342 -5.37 -15.12 -12.83
CA ARG A 342 -5.61 -16.52 -13.28
C ARG A 342 -4.63 -16.93 -14.37
N SER A 343 -4.06 -18.13 -14.26
CA SER A 343 -3.19 -18.71 -15.29
C SER A 343 -3.35 -20.23 -15.33
N TYR A 344 -3.08 -20.82 -16.49
CA TYR A 344 -3.12 -22.27 -16.69
C TYR A 344 -1.73 -22.82 -16.91
N LEU A 345 -1.33 -23.82 -16.14
CA LEU A 345 -0.10 -24.58 -16.35
C LEU A 345 -0.36 -25.74 -17.33
N SER A 346 0.48 -25.85 -18.35
CA SER A 346 0.46 -26.97 -19.30
C SER A 346 1.67 -27.88 -19.05
N GLU A 347 1.46 -29.20 -19.05
CA GLU A 347 2.52 -30.20 -18.86
C GLU A 347 3.57 -30.19 -19.99
N HIS A 348 3.23 -29.65 -21.16
CA HIS A 348 4.14 -29.56 -22.30
C HIS A 348 4.89 -28.22 -22.38
N GLN A 349 4.63 -27.30 -21.44
CA GLN A 349 5.22 -25.98 -21.44
C GLN A 349 6.44 -25.93 -20.50
N ASN A 350 7.57 -25.46 -21.00
CA ASN A 350 8.72 -25.17 -20.15
C ASN A 350 8.49 -23.88 -19.33
N PHE A 351 9.29 -23.69 -18.29
CA PHE A 351 9.14 -22.54 -17.38
C PHE A 351 9.27 -21.18 -18.09
N SER A 352 10.15 -21.07 -19.08
CA SER A 352 10.31 -19.83 -19.86
C SER A 352 9.04 -19.47 -20.64
N GLY A 353 8.39 -20.45 -21.25
CA GLY A 353 7.09 -20.28 -21.91
C GLY A 353 6.01 -19.86 -20.92
N PHE A 354 5.98 -20.47 -19.73
CA PHE A 354 5.03 -20.11 -18.68
C PHE A 354 5.26 -18.67 -18.18
N LEU A 355 6.51 -18.23 -18.02
CA LEU A 355 6.82 -16.86 -17.64
C LEU A 355 6.35 -15.82 -18.67
N GLN A 356 6.39 -16.12 -19.97
CA GLN A 356 5.82 -15.23 -20.99
C GLN A 356 4.30 -15.12 -20.85
N GLN A 357 3.61 -16.22 -20.55
CA GLN A 357 2.18 -16.20 -20.26
C GLN A 357 1.88 -15.35 -19.02
N ILE A 358 2.63 -15.52 -17.92
CA ILE A 358 2.50 -14.71 -16.71
C ILE A 358 2.72 -13.23 -17.01
N ARG A 359 3.75 -12.88 -17.79
CA ARG A 359 3.99 -11.51 -18.21
C ARG A 359 2.78 -10.92 -18.92
N LYS A 360 2.23 -11.63 -19.91
CA LYS A 360 1.04 -11.20 -20.65
C LYS A 360 -0.14 -10.96 -19.71
N ILE A 361 -0.44 -11.92 -18.84
CA ILE A 361 -1.54 -11.82 -17.86
C ILE A 361 -1.35 -10.59 -16.96
N CYS A 362 -0.13 -10.39 -16.42
CA CYS A 362 0.14 -9.25 -15.55
C CYS A 362 -0.03 -7.91 -16.29
N LEU A 363 0.51 -7.79 -17.51
CA LEU A 363 0.39 -6.54 -18.28
C LEU A 363 -1.06 -6.22 -18.65
N GLU A 364 -1.84 -7.23 -19.04
CA GLU A 364 -3.26 -7.06 -19.32
C GLU A 364 -4.04 -6.71 -18.04
N ALA A 365 -3.74 -7.36 -16.91
CA ALA A 365 -4.34 -7.04 -15.62
C ALA A 365 -4.02 -5.60 -15.17
N TYR A 366 -2.78 -5.14 -15.36
CA TYR A 366 -2.37 -3.77 -15.05
C TYR A 366 -3.06 -2.73 -15.94
N ALA A 367 -3.33 -3.05 -17.21
CA ALA A 367 -4.08 -2.16 -18.09
C ALA A 367 -5.56 -1.99 -17.67
N HIS A 368 -6.09 -2.91 -16.84
CA HIS A 368 -7.47 -2.89 -16.35
C HIS A 368 -7.54 -2.78 -14.82
N GLN A 369 -6.47 -2.30 -14.19
CA GLN A 369 -6.29 -2.31 -12.74
C GLN A 369 -7.19 -1.35 -11.98
N ASP A 370 -7.78 -0.38 -12.68
CA ASP A 370 -8.63 0.65 -12.08
C ASP A 370 -10.01 0.13 -11.68
N LEU A 371 -10.38 -1.11 -12.08
CA LEU A 371 -11.60 -1.74 -11.58
C LEU A 371 -11.40 -2.16 -10.12
N PRO A 372 -12.14 -1.58 -9.16
CA PRO A 372 -12.04 -1.95 -7.76
C PRO A 372 -12.53 -3.38 -7.56
N LEU A 373 -11.82 -4.16 -6.77
CA LEU A 373 -12.40 -5.38 -6.22
C LEU A 373 -13.55 -4.99 -5.28
N ARG A 374 -14.77 -5.38 -5.62
CA ARG A 374 -15.98 -5.13 -4.81
C ARG A 374 -16.40 -6.43 -4.11
N ASN A 375 -17.00 -6.28 -2.93
CA ASN A 375 -17.60 -7.39 -2.19
C ASN A 375 -18.99 -7.74 -2.73
#